data_AF-A0A952LFS1-F1
#
_entry.id   AF-A0A952LFS1-F1
#
_cell.length_a   1.000
_cell.length_b   1.000
_cell.length_c   1.000
_cell.angle_alpha   90.00
_cell.angle_beta   90.00
_cell.angle_gamma   90.00
#
_symmetry.space_group_name_H-M   'P 1'
#
loop_
_entity.id
_entity.type
_entity.pdbx_description
1 polymer ?
#
loop_
_entity_poly.entity_id
_entity_poly.type
_entity_poly.pdbx_seq_one_letter_code
_entity_poly.pdbx_strand_id
1 'polypeptide(L)'
;MINSTNTVNIDGTVLNDQDFKQFYSFNSEDKFSRWVVRPLALLTTVGLGVALVFASTFLLVLSLAMMPLFAVMLWAVKTKMERDLNSDETVIDMEQDEPIEPQEDAKSL
;
A
#
# COMPACT_ATOMS: atom_id res chain seq x y z
N MET A 1 -39.55 35.77 20.99
CA MET A 1 -38.17 35.28 20.73
C MET A 1 -37.87 34.22 21.77
N ILE A 2 -37.77 32.95 21.37
CA ILE A 2 -37.41 31.85 22.27
C ILE A 2 -35.89 31.72 22.18
N ASN A 3 -35.16 32.13 23.22
CA ASN A 3 -33.73 31.86 23.35
C ASN A 3 -33.57 30.38 23.73
N SER A 4 -33.36 29.53 22.72
CA SER A 4 -32.96 28.14 22.92
C SER A 4 -31.48 28.11 23.33
N THR A 5 -31.23 28.13 24.64
CA THR A 5 -29.91 27.78 25.18
C THR A 5 -29.84 26.25 25.18
N ASN A 6 -29.03 25.68 24.28
CA ASN A 6 -28.77 24.23 24.21
C ASN A 6 -28.00 23.79 25.48
N THR A 7 -28.71 23.57 26.58
CA THR A 7 -28.17 22.90 27.77
C THR A 7 -28.70 21.48 27.77
N VAL A 8 -27.83 20.51 27.53
CA VAL A 8 -28.18 19.09 27.61
C VAL A 8 -27.90 18.64 29.05
N ASN A 9 -28.94 18.19 29.75
CA ASN A 9 -28.80 17.64 31.10
C ASN A 9 -28.62 16.13 30.98
N ILE A 10 -27.44 15.64 31.37
CA ILE A 10 -27.17 14.20 31.48
C ILE A 10 -26.84 13.92 32.94
N ASP A 11 -27.68 13.12 33.57
CA ASP A 11 -27.47 12.60 34.93
C ASP A 11 -27.23 13.68 36.00
N GLY A 12 -27.99 14.78 35.94
CA GLY A 12 -27.90 15.88 36.90
C GLY A 12 -26.77 16.88 36.62
N THR A 13 -25.93 16.61 35.63
CA THR A 13 -24.90 17.52 35.14
C THR A 13 -25.47 18.37 34.00
N VAL A 14 -25.65 19.66 34.24
CA VAL A 14 -26.04 20.62 33.21
C VAL A 14 -24.80 20.96 32.40
N LEU A 15 -24.70 20.40 31.19
CA LEU A 15 -23.59 20.69 30.29
C LEU A 15 -23.90 21.98 29.51
N ASN A 16 -23.17 23.05 29.81
CA ASN A 16 -23.28 24.34 29.14
C ASN A 16 -22.19 24.45 28.04
N ASP A 17 -22.54 25.00 26.87
CA ASP A 17 -21.59 25.27 25.77
C ASP A 17 -20.39 26.13 26.25
N GLN A 18 -20.63 26.98 27.26
CA GLN A 18 -19.60 27.79 27.89
C GLN A 18 -18.55 26.95 28.64
N ASP A 19 -18.95 25.85 29.28
CA ASP A 19 -18.03 24.97 30.04
C ASP A 19 -17.15 24.16 29.09
N PHE A 20 -17.69 23.72 27.94
CA PHE A 20 -16.90 23.10 26.89
C PHE A 20 -15.87 24.07 26.31
N LYS A 21 -16.28 25.30 25.99
CA LYS A 21 -15.35 26.34 25.53
C LYS A 21 -14.30 26.67 26.58
N GLN A 22 -14.65 26.66 27.87
CA GLN A 22 -13.71 26.92 28.95
C GLN A 22 -12.70 25.78 29.15
N PHE A 23 -13.13 24.53 28.97
CA PHE A 23 -12.27 23.35 29.01
C PHE A 23 -11.22 23.36 27.88
N TYR A 24 -11.60 23.81 26.69
CA TYR A 24 -10.68 23.97 25.55
C TYR A 24 -9.97 25.33 25.52
N SER A 25 -10.46 26.33 26.26
CA SER A 25 -9.73 27.58 26.45
C SER A 25 -8.55 27.29 27.37
N PHE A 26 -7.35 27.21 26.79
CA PHE A 26 -6.11 27.03 27.53
C PHE A 26 -5.94 28.17 28.53
N ASN A 27 -6.39 27.97 29.75
CA ASN A 27 -6.26 28.94 30.82
C ASN A 27 -4.76 29.03 31.17
N SER A 28 -4.14 30.15 30.83
CA SER A 28 -2.68 30.32 30.91
C SER A 28 -2.10 30.28 32.33
N GLU A 29 -2.99 30.30 33.34
CA GLU A 29 -2.67 30.25 34.76
C GLU A 29 -2.56 28.83 35.33
N ASP A 30 -2.94 27.81 34.56
CA ASP A 30 -2.88 26.42 35.04
C ASP A 30 -1.43 25.91 35.07
N LYS A 31 -0.83 25.92 36.27
CA LYS A 31 0.57 25.54 36.51
C LYS A 31 0.84 24.10 36.05
N PHE A 32 -0.13 23.20 36.18
CA PHE A 32 0.04 21.80 35.78
C PHE A 32 0.17 21.67 34.25
N SER A 33 -0.73 22.32 33.51
CA SER A 33 -0.70 22.32 32.04
C SER A 33 0.59 22.95 31.51
N ARG A 34 1.06 24.03 32.14
CA ARG A 34 2.27 24.75 31.70
C ARG A 34 3.56 23.95 31.91
N TRP A 35 3.69 23.25 33.04
CA TRP A 35 4.93 22.56 33.42
C TRP A 35 4.99 21.08 33.05
N VAL A 36 3.84 20.43 32.85
CA VAL A 36 3.78 18.98 32.56
C VAL A 36 3.23 18.71 31.17
N VAL A 37 2.04 19.25 30.86
CA VAL A 37 1.32 18.90 29.61
C VAL A 37 2.00 19.49 28.39
N ARG A 38 2.42 20.76 28.43
CA ARG A 38 3.08 21.42 27.28
C ARG A 38 4.44 20.78 26.91
N PRO A 39 5.36 20.53 27.86
CA PRO A 39 6.61 19.85 27.53
C PRO A 39 6.39 18.42 27.04
N LEU A 40 5.45 17.69 27.64
CA LEU A 40 5.11 16.34 27.20
C LEU A 40 4.54 16.35 25.77
N ALA A 41 3.65 17.29 25.45
CA ALA A 41 3.09 17.44 24.11
C ALA A 41 4.16 17.80 23.06
N LEU A 42 5.15 18.63 23.43
CA LEU A 42 6.28 18.92 22.56
C LEU A 42 7.14 17.67 22.32
N LEU A 43 7.44 16.91 23.38
CA LEU A 43 8.21 15.67 23.27
C LEU A 43 7.49 14.61 22.43
N THR A 44 6.18 14.44 22.60
CA THR A 44 5.40 13.50 21.78
C THR A 44 5.37 13.94 20.32
N THR A 45 5.19 15.24 20.04
CA THR A 45 5.19 15.76 18.68
C THR A 45 6.55 15.57 17.99
N VAL A 46 7.65 15.85 18.71
CA VAL A 46 9.01 15.64 18.19
C VAL A 46 9.27 14.14 17.98
N GLY A 47 8.94 13.29 18.95
CA GLY A 47 9.11 11.84 18.85
C GLY A 47 8.33 11.24 17.67
N LEU A 48 7.08 11.69 17.47
CA LEU A 48 6.23 11.24 16.37
C LEU A 48 6.74 11.76 15.02
N GLY A 49 7.25 13.00 14.97
CA GLY A 49 7.92 13.55 13.79
C GLY A 49 9.15 12.75 13.38
N VAL A 50 10.02 12.41 14.34
CA VAL A 50 11.21 11.58 14.09
C VAL A 50 10.80 10.18 13.62
N ALA A 51 9.84 9.55 14.28
CA ALA A 51 9.34 8.22 13.89
C ALA A 51 8.79 8.21 12.46
N LEU A 52 8.07 9.26 12.04
CA LEU A 52 7.56 9.40 10.67
C LEU A 52 8.68 9.50 9.63
N VAL A 53 9.74 10.26 9.91
CA VAL A 53 10.90 10.37 9.02
C VAL A 53 11.60 9.01 8.86
N PHE A 54 11.79 8.28 9.96
CA PHE A 54 12.36 6.93 9.92
C PHE A 54 11.46 5.95 9.16
N ALA A 55 10.14 5.97 9.40
CA ALA A 55 9.20 5.14 8.67
C ALA A 55 9.20 5.44 7.17
N SER A 56 9.22 6.72 6.79
CA SER A 56 9.29 7.15 5.39
C SER A 56 10.59 6.66 4.72
N THR A 57 11.73 6.84 5.39
CA THR A 57 13.03 6.40 4.87
C THR A 57 13.08 4.88 4.74
N PHE A 58 12.55 4.15 5.72
CA PHE A 58 12.47 2.69 5.69
C PHE A 58 11.62 2.18 4.52
N LEU A 59 10.45 2.77 4.30
CA LEU A 59 9.59 2.42 3.16
C LEU A 59 10.26 2.75 1.82
N LEU A 60 11.05 3.83 1.75
CA LEU A 60 11.80 4.19 0.55
C LEU A 60 12.87 3.14 0.24
N VAL A 61 13.62 2.71 1.25
CA VAL A 61 14.61 1.63 1.10
C VAL A 61 13.94 0.31 0.70
N LEU A 62 12.80 -0.03 1.32
CA LEU A 62 12.02 -1.21 0.94
C LEU A 62 11.54 -1.13 -0.52
N SER A 63 11.08 0.03 -0.96
CA SER A 63 10.68 0.28 -2.34
C SER A 63 11.86 0.15 -3.31
N LEU A 64 13.03 0.68 -2.96
CA LEU A 64 14.24 0.58 -3.76
C LEU A 64 14.74 -0.88 -3.87
N ALA A 65 14.57 -1.67 -2.81
CA ALA A 65 14.90 -3.09 -2.80
C ALA A 65 14.01 -3.93 -3.73
N MET A 66 12.80 -3.48 -4.05
CA MET A 66 11.90 -4.19 -4.97
C MET A 66 12.18 -3.90 -6.45
N MET A 67 12.83 -2.78 -6.77
CA MET A 67 13.20 -2.42 -8.15
C MET A 67 13.99 -3.51 -8.91
N PRO A 68 15.03 -4.16 -8.34
CA PRO A 68 15.74 -5.24 -9.04
C PRO A 68 14.86 -6.48 -9.29
N LEU A 69 13.90 -6.78 -8.40
CA LEU A 69 13.00 -7.92 -8.57
C LEU A 69 12.04 -7.69 -9.76
N PHE A 70 11.52 -6.47 -9.89
CA PHE A 70 10.74 -6.08 -11.07
C PHE A 70 11.56 -6.11 -12.36
N ALA A 71 12.83 -5.70 -12.32
CA ALA A 71 13.70 -5.74 -13.50
C ALA A 71 13.90 -7.17 -14.02
N VAL A 72 14.16 -8.13 -13.13
CA VAL A 72 14.30 -9.55 -13.51
C VAL A 72 12.98 -10.12 -14.05
N MET A 73 11.84 -9.78 -13.44
CA MET A 73 10.52 -10.19 -13.94
C MET A 73 10.26 -9.69 -15.36
N LEU A 74 10.49 -8.40 -15.64
CA LEU A 74 10.31 -7.84 -16.98
C LEU A 74 11.26 -8.47 -18.01
N TRP A 75 12.52 -8.72 -17.61
CA TRP A 75 13.47 -9.42 -18.47
C TRP A 75 13.00 -10.84 -18.80
N ALA A 76 12.52 -11.60 -17.81
CA ALA A 76 12.01 -12.96 -18.01
C ALA A 76 10.76 -13.00 -18.90
N VAL A 77 9.86 -12.03 -18.77
CA VAL A 77 8.68 -11.92 -19.65
C VAL A 77 9.10 -11.62 -21.08
N LYS A 78 10.04 -10.68 -21.29
CA LYS A 78 10.56 -10.35 -22.61
C LYS A 78 11.21 -11.56 -23.27
N THR A 79 12.08 -12.28 -22.57
CA THR A 79 12.74 -13.47 -23.14
C THR A 79 11.76 -14.58 -23.46
N LYS A 80 10.71 -14.75 -22.64
CA LYS A 80 9.63 -15.69 -22.95
C LYS A 80 8.86 -15.27 -24.20
N MET A 81 8.49 -14.00 -24.34
CA MET A 81 7.79 -13.50 -25.53
C MET A 81 8.64 -13.64 -26.80
N GLU A 82 9.94 -13.30 -26.75
CA GLU A 82 10.86 -13.46 -27.88
C GLU A 82 10.98 -14.93 -28.31
N ARG A 83 10.99 -15.85 -27.35
CA ARG A 83 11.00 -17.28 -27.64
C ARG A 83 9.68 -17.72 -28.28
N ASP A 84 8.56 -17.34 -27.68
CA ASP A 84 7.22 -17.77 -28.14
C ASP A 84 6.93 -17.20 -29.55
N LEU A 85 7.40 -15.98 -29.88
CA LEU A 85 7.34 -15.39 -31.22
C LEU A 85 8.20 -16.14 -32.26
N ASN A 86 9.44 -16.50 -31.91
CA ASN A 86 10.33 -17.22 -32.83
C ASN A 86 9.90 -18.69 -33.03
N SER A 87 9.18 -19.28 -32.09
CA SER A 87 8.69 -20.66 -32.21
C SER A 87 7.47 -20.78 -33.14
N ASP A 88 6.66 -19.73 -33.30
CA ASP A 88 5.48 -19.73 -34.17
C ASP A 88 5.83 -19.64 -35.67
N GLU A 89 7.00 -19.11 -36.05
CA GLU A 89 7.39 -18.96 -37.46
C GLU A 89 7.91 -20.28 -38.09
N THR A 90 8.25 -21.29 -37.27
CA THR A 90 8.89 -22.54 -37.75
C THR A 90 7.96 -23.75 -37.89
N VAL A 91 6.65 -23.62 -37.63
CA VAL A 91 5.70 -24.75 -37.64
C VAL A 91 4.78 -24.75 -38.88
N ILE A 92 4.96 -23.83 -39.82
CA ILE A 92 4.26 -23.83 -41.12
C ILE A 92 5.26 -24.18 -42.22
N ASP A 93 5.85 -25.38 -42.19
CA ASP A 93 6.57 -25.94 -43.35
C ASP A 93 6.83 -27.46 -43.17
N MET A 94 5.89 -28.23 -42.63
CA MET A 94 5.88 -29.69 -42.77
C MET A 94 4.45 -30.23 -42.81
N GLU A 95 3.62 -29.70 -43.70
CA GLU A 95 2.36 -30.36 -44.04
C GLU A 95 2.04 -30.20 -45.53
N GLN A 96 2.77 -30.95 -46.37
CA GLN A 96 2.24 -31.49 -47.64
C GLN A 96 3.28 -32.42 -48.28
N ASP A 97 3.08 -33.73 -48.12
CA ASP A 97 2.90 -34.64 -49.25
C ASP A 97 2.71 -36.08 -48.71
N GLU A 98 1.45 -36.48 -48.52
CA GLU A 98 1.06 -37.87 -48.81
C GLU A 98 0.39 -37.87 -50.18
N PRO A 99 0.63 -38.90 -51.03
CA PRO A 99 -0.38 -39.97 -51.06
C PRO A 99 0.13 -41.41 -51.36
N ILE A 100 -0.35 -42.36 -50.54
CA ILE A 100 -1.12 -43.60 -50.88
C ILE A 100 -0.46 -44.74 -51.74
N GLU A 101 -0.08 -45.83 -51.03
CA GLU A 101 -0.25 -47.30 -51.28
C GLU A 101 0.38 -48.05 -52.51
N PRO A 102 0.38 -49.42 -52.61
CA PRO A 102 0.49 -50.54 -51.63
C PRO A 102 1.43 -51.72 -52.12
N GLN A 103 1.42 -52.88 -51.42
CA GLN A 103 1.95 -54.24 -51.78
C GLN A 103 3.44 -54.54 -51.48
N GLU A 104 3.91 -55.76 -51.22
CA GLU A 104 3.43 -57.10 -50.85
C GLU A 104 4.73 -57.85 -50.43
N ASP A 105 4.63 -58.75 -49.46
CA ASP A 105 5.39 -60.00 -49.31
C ASP A 105 6.93 -60.11 -49.30
N ALA A 106 7.37 -60.98 -48.38
CA ALA A 106 8.49 -61.92 -48.45
C ALA A 106 9.93 -61.42 -48.16
N LYS A 107 10.47 -61.79 -46.99
CA LYS A 107 11.37 -62.96 -46.82
C LYS A 107 12.04 -63.02 -45.45
N SER A 108 11.95 -64.22 -44.86
CA SER A 108 12.93 -64.93 -44.03
C SER A 108 14.16 -64.17 -43.50
N LEU A 109 14.36 -64.24 -42.18
CA LEU A 109 15.48 -64.97 -41.57
C LEU A 109 15.20 -65.22 -40.08
#